data_AF-A0AAX3VFX2-F1
#
_entry.id   AF-A0AAX3VFX2-F1
#
_cell.length_a   1.000
_cell.length_b   1.000
_cell.length_c   1.000
_cell.angle_alpha   90.00
_cell.angle_beta   90.00
_cell.angle_gamma   90.00
#
_symmetry.space_group_name_H-M   'P 1'
#
loop_
_entity.id
_entity.type
_entity.pdbx_description
1 polymer ?
#
loop_
_entity_poly.entity_id
_entity_poly.type
_entity_poly.pdbx_seq_one_letter_code
_entity_poly.pdbx_strand_id
1 'polypeptide(L)'
;MVSFSHRDPGTPEATWAAAFAERSLPVLPEDFDHLLVVAAHPDDETLGAAGLMTRTARRGATVSVIIATDGEGSHPDSPTHTPDELATLRRDEAERALEHLSPAIRRRFLGLPDGRTDDHRDEIAGAIADALGDEPVPERTLVVSTWTGDGHRDHRVVGEVAAAVCADRDVPWRAYPIWLWHWGSPDDAPWDDVDLVDLDGDALERKRAAMRLHRTQVEPLSAAAGDEEMLHGGMQQHFERGFEVFARPPRRTGSLPRDFFDAFYRRNGDDPWGFDSRWYEQRKRTITMATMPRARYRSALELGCSTGALTALLADRCEAVLALDIADAPLAVARRRLGERAGVHLARAELPAEWPAGEFDLIVASEVGYYWDPADLARAITRIAASLAPDGHLIACHWRHPVAEYPLSGDEVHAALDAEHALTRLARHEEEDFILEVFGRTHARSVAVETGLIP
;
A
#
# COMPACT_ATOMS: atom_id res chain seq x y z
N MET A 1 19.72 -9.88 8.18
CA MET A 1 20.06 -8.61 8.86
C MET A 1 21.38 -8.16 8.25
N VAL A 2 21.38 -7.01 7.59
CA VAL A 2 22.61 -6.42 7.02
C VAL A 2 23.45 -5.91 8.19
N SER A 3 24.76 -6.18 8.17
CA SER A 3 25.70 -5.65 9.16
C SER A 3 26.49 -4.53 8.48
N PHE A 4 26.47 -3.33 9.05
CA PHE A 4 27.24 -2.18 8.57
C PHE A 4 27.74 -1.35 9.75
N SER A 5 28.75 -0.52 9.52
CA SER A 5 29.20 0.50 10.46
C SER A 5 28.98 1.89 9.87
N HIS A 6 28.58 2.86 10.71
CA HIS A 6 28.56 4.27 10.33
C HIS A 6 29.95 4.79 9.88
N ARG A 7 31.03 4.10 10.27
CA ARG A 7 32.42 4.45 9.90
C ARG A 7 32.85 3.91 8.54
N ASP A 8 32.08 3.01 7.94
CA ASP A 8 32.36 2.52 6.60
C ASP A 8 32.23 3.70 5.60
N PRO A 9 32.88 3.66 4.42
CA PRO A 9 32.76 4.76 3.45
C PRO A 9 31.36 4.89 2.83
N GLY A 10 30.57 3.81 2.85
CA GLY A 10 29.25 3.71 2.22
C GLY A 10 29.27 3.78 0.69
N THR A 11 28.09 3.73 0.07
CA THR A 11 27.92 4.00 -1.37
C THR A 11 27.93 5.51 -1.64
N PRO A 12 28.81 6.05 -2.50
CA PRO A 12 28.86 7.49 -2.75
C PRO A 12 27.55 8.06 -3.33
N GLU A 13 27.16 9.27 -2.93
CA GLU A 13 25.94 9.93 -3.45
C GLU A 13 25.93 10.08 -4.98
N ALA A 14 27.09 10.23 -5.62
CA ALA A 14 27.16 10.28 -7.08
C ALA A 14 26.60 9.01 -7.75
N THR A 15 26.74 7.83 -7.12
CA THR A 15 26.19 6.56 -7.60
C THR A 15 24.66 6.55 -7.48
N TRP A 16 24.14 7.01 -6.35
CA TRP A 16 22.70 7.15 -6.13
C TRP A 16 22.08 8.16 -7.09
N ALA A 17 22.69 9.33 -7.23
CA ALA A 17 22.23 10.39 -8.13
C ALA A 17 22.14 9.91 -9.58
N ALA A 18 23.11 9.09 -10.05
CA ALA A 18 23.05 8.47 -11.37
C ALA A 18 21.86 7.50 -11.48
N ALA A 19 21.63 6.64 -10.49
CA ALA A 19 20.51 5.71 -10.48
C ALA A 19 19.14 6.40 -10.48
N PHE A 20 19.00 7.50 -9.73
CA PHE A 20 17.79 8.34 -9.77
C PHE A 20 17.58 9.00 -11.13
N ALA A 21 18.64 9.53 -11.75
CA ALA A 21 18.54 10.22 -13.04
C ALA A 21 18.11 9.30 -14.21
N GLU A 22 18.35 8.00 -14.10
CA GLU A 22 17.94 6.99 -15.09
C GLU A 22 16.46 6.59 -14.99
N ARG A 23 15.75 7.05 -13.95
CA ARG A 23 14.40 6.58 -13.61
C ARG A 23 13.39 7.72 -13.62
N SER A 24 12.18 7.41 -14.07
CA SER A 24 11.02 8.29 -13.88
C SER A 24 10.22 7.76 -12.70
N LEU A 25 10.40 8.35 -11.53
CA LEU A 25 9.69 7.96 -10.31
C LEU A 25 8.47 8.84 -10.08
N PRO A 26 7.37 8.30 -9.52
CA PRO A 26 6.19 9.08 -9.20
C PRO A 26 6.46 10.11 -8.09
N VAL A 27 5.69 11.19 -8.08
CA VAL A 27 5.70 12.19 -7.01
C VAL A 27 4.67 11.81 -5.97
N LEU A 28 5.03 11.92 -4.69
CA LEU A 28 4.12 11.68 -3.57
C LEU A 28 2.98 12.70 -3.60
N PRO A 29 1.70 12.27 -3.65
CA PRO A 29 0.57 13.19 -3.58
C PRO A 29 0.53 13.88 -2.21
N GLU A 30 0.71 15.19 -2.20
CA GLU A 30 0.70 16.00 -0.97
C GLU A 30 -0.73 16.46 -0.57
N ASP A 31 -1.76 15.69 -0.92
CA ASP A 31 -3.16 16.03 -0.68
C ASP A 31 -3.64 15.40 0.65
N PHE A 32 -3.22 16.01 1.76
CA PHE A 32 -3.56 15.59 3.12
C PHE A 32 -3.53 16.80 4.07
N ASP A 33 -4.35 16.75 5.13
CA ASP A 33 -4.52 17.82 6.10
C ASP A 33 -3.77 17.54 7.42
N HIS A 34 -3.33 16.29 7.61
CA HIS A 34 -2.50 15.87 8.73
C HIS A 34 -1.35 14.96 8.27
N LEU A 35 -0.13 15.35 8.62
CA LEU A 35 1.07 14.52 8.51
C LEU A 35 1.51 14.05 9.90
N LEU A 36 1.63 12.75 10.08
CA LEU A 36 2.28 12.14 11.23
C LEU A 36 3.61 11.52 10.82
N VAL A 37 4.71 12.02 11.37
CA VAL A 37 6.06 11.47 11.18
C VAL A 37 6.43 10.61 12.38
N VAL A 38 6.90 9.38 12.16
CA VAL A 38 7.30 8.44 13.22
C VAL A 38 8.76 8.04 13.02
N ALA A 39 9.64 8.57 13.85
CA ALA A 39 11.07 8.34 13.83
C ALA A 39 11.51 7.37 14.94
N ALA A 40 12.58 6.63 14.69
CA ALA A 40 13.19 5.78 15.71
C ALA A 40 14.06 6.60 16.67
N HIS A 41 14.90 7.48 16.15
CA HIS A 41 15.83 8.31 16.92
C HIS A 41 15.71 9.80 16.55
N PRO A 42 16.23 10.70 17.39
CA PRO A 42 16.27 12.12 17.10
C PRO A 42 17.31 12.43 16.00
N ASP A 43 16.83 12.79 14.81
CA ASP A 43 17.53 13.13 13.56
C ASP A 43 16.86 12.48 12.35
N ASP A 44 16.35 11.26 12.50
CA ASP A 44 15.67 10.49 11.45
C ASP A 44 14.53 11.28 10.79
N GLU A 45 13.73 12.01 11.59
CA GLU A 45 12.65 12.85 11.09
C GLU A 45 13.15 14.01 10.22
N THR A 46 14.31 14.56 10.60
CA THR A 46 14.96 15.66 9.88
C THR A 46 15.61 15.16 8.59
N LEU A 47 16.31 14.01 8.66
CA LEU A 47 16.96 13.40 7.51
C LEU A 47 15.95 12.92 6.47
N GLY A 48 14.89 12.23 6.92
CA GLY A 48 13.91 11.59 6.04
C GLY A 48 12.81 12.51 5.52
N ALA A 49 12.32 13.45 6.34
CA ALA A 49 11.05 14.13 6.08
C ALA A 49 11.01 15.63 6.40
N ALA A 50 12.14 16.31 6.64
CA ALA A 50 12.16 17.75 6.96
C ALA A 50 11.49 18.62 5.88
N GLY A 51 11.72 18.29 4.61
CA GLY A 51 11.16 18.99 3.48
C GLY A 51 9.64 18.83 3.42
N LEU A 52 9.16 17.59 3.52
CA LEU A 52 7.74 17.27 3.60
C LEU A 52 7.06 17.99 4.77
N MET A 53 7.64 17.93 5.98
CA MET A 53 7.11 18.64 7.16
C MET A 53 7.02 20.16 6.95
N THR A 54 8.07 20.76 6.39
CA THR A 54 8.11 22.20 6.10
C THR A 54 7.02 22.61 5.11
N ARG A 55 6.88 21.85 4.02
CA ARG A 55 5.88 22.11 2.98
C ARG A 55 4.46 21.92 3.50
N THR A 56 4.22 20.90 4.31
CA THR A 56 2.91 20.64 4.94
C THR A 56 2.53 21.75 5.91
N ALA A 57 3.45 22.15 6.80
CA ALA A 57 3.20 23.25 7.73
C ALA A 57 2.93 24.59 7.02
N ARG A 58 3.65 24.88 5.92
CA ARG A 58 3.42 26.08 5.08
C ARG A 58 2.03 26.12 4.44
N ARG A 59 1.44 24.96 4.18
CA ARG A 59 0.06 24.83 3.65
C ARG A 59 -1.01 24.95 4.73
N GLY A 60 -0.62 25.10 6.00
CA GLY A 60 -1.54 25.21 7.13
C GLY A 60 -2.06 23.86 7.64
N ALA A 61 -1.58 22.75 7.06
CA ALA A 61 -1.90 21.40 7.51
C ALA A 61 -1.17 21.08 8.83
N THR A 62 -1.75 20.16 9.60
CA THR A 62 -1.21 19.73 10.88
C THR A 62 0.00 18.84 10.68
N VAL A 63 1.08 19.08 11.42
CA VAL A 63 2.27 18.21 11.45
C VAL A 63 2.50 17.74 12.87
N SER A 64 2.60 16.43 13.05
CA SER A 64 2.95 15.78 14.32
C SER A 64 4.15 14.85 14.12
N VAL A 65 5.03 14.80 15.10
CA VAL A 65 6.24 13.96 15.10
C VAL A 65 6.25 13.12 16.37
N ILE A 66 6.43 11.83 16.22
CA ILE A 66 6.71 10.90 17.32
C ILE A 66 8.15 10.41 17.15
N ILE A 67 8.95 10.49 18.21
CA ILE A 67 10.31 9.97 18.25
C ILE A 67 10.35 8.89 19.33
N ALA A 68 10.66 7.66 18.93
CA ALA A 68 10.52 6.49 19.80
C ALA A 68 11.56 6.46 20.93
N THR A 69 12.82 6.74 20.61
CA THR A 69 13.94 6.70 21.55
C THR A 69 14.59 8.08 21.67
N ASP A 70 15.48 8.26 22.65
CA ASP A 70 16.30 9.48 22.75
C ASP A 70 17.65 9.32 22.02
N GLY A 71 17.90 8.18 21.36
CA GLY A 71 19.11 7.93 20.59
C GLY A 71 20.39 7.89 21.45
N GLU A 72 20.23 7.54 22.73
CA GLU A 72 21.30 7.55 23.73
C GLU A 72 22.41 6.53 23.46
N GLY A 73 22.14 5.55 22.59
CA GLY A 73 23.06 4.49 22.18
C GLY A 73 23.94 4.86 20.98
N SER A 74 23.87 6.08 20.45
CA SER A 74 24.66 6.52 19.28
C SER A 74 26.18 6.35 19.45
N HIS A 75 26.72 6.68 20.63
CA HIS A 75 28.16 6.65 20.91
C HIS A 75 28.46 5.70 22.10
N PRO A 76 28.30 4.38 21.92
CA PRO A 76 28.39 3.43 23.05
C PRO A 76 29.80 3.35 23.67
N ASP A 77 30.81 3.74 22.89
CA ASP A 77 32.23 3.73 23.30
C ASP A 77 32.74 5.13 23.70
N SER A 78 31.87 6.15 23.80
CA SER A 78 32.28 7.52 24.15
C SER A 78 32.91 7.57 25.55
N PRO A 79 34.13 8.13 25.69
CA PRO A 79 34.72 8.39 26.99
C PRO A 79 34.32 9.76 27.57
N THR A 80 33.63 10.61 26.80
CA THR A 80 33.32 11.99 27.17
C THR A 80 31.85 12.24 27.47
N HIS A 81 30.95 11.38 26.97
CA HIS A 81 29.52 11.50 27.18
C HIS A 81 28.93 10.17 27.64
N THR A 82 28.08 10.23 28.66
CA THR A 82 27.25 9.11 29.08
C THR A 82 25.99 9.02 28.21
N PRO A 83 25.34 7.85 28.15
CA PRO A 83 24.05 7.71 27.47
C PRO A 83 23.00 8.73 27.96
N ASP A 84 22.90 8.97 29.27
CA ASP A 84 21.93 9.94 29.83
C ASP A 84 22.20 11.38 29.37
N GLU A 85 23.48 11.76 29.23
CA GLU A 85 23.86 13.07 28.67
C GLU A 85 23.51 13.16 27.19
N LEU A 86 23.78 12.10 26.42
CA LEU A 86 23.42 12.03 25.00
C LEU A 86 21.91 12.09 24.80
N ALA A 87 21.12 11.38 25.61
CA ALA A 87 19.66 11.43 25.56
C ALA A 87 19.14 12.88 25.70
N THR A 88 19.70 13.61 26.67
CA THR A 88 19.34 15.01 26.93
C THR A 88 19.73 15.91 25.77
N LEU A 89 20.96 15.78 25.27
CA LEU A 89 21.48 16.59 24.18
C LEU A 89 20.72 16.34 22.87
N ARG A 90 20.56 15.09 22.46
CA ARG A 90 19.87 14.72 21.22
C ARG A 90 18.41 15.14 21.21
N ARG A 91 17.74 15.09 22.37
CA ARG A 91 16.37 15.62 22.50
C ARG A 91 16.32 17.14 22.27
N ASP A 92 17.23 17.92 22.88
CA ASP A 92 17.30 19.39 22.65
C ASP A 92 17.61 19.71 21.18
N GLU A 93 18.51 18.94 20.56
CA GLU A 93 18.86 19.10 19.15
C GLU A 93 17.66 18.88 18.23
N ALA A 94 16.91 17.80 18.43
CA ALA A 94 15.70 17.51 17.67
C ALA A 94 14.58 18.54 17.94
N GLU A 95 14.39 18.99 19.18
CA GLU A 95 13.44 20.05 19.48
C GLU A 95 13.77 21.34 18.72
N ARG A 96 15.05 21.75 18.72
CA ARG A 96 15.52 22.93 17.99
C ARG A 96 15.41 22.75 16.47
N ALA A 97 15.71 21.56 15.96
CA ALA A 97 15.56 21.23 14.54
C ALA A 97 14.10 21.35 14.10
N LEU A 98 13.16 20.74 14.84
CA LEU A 98 11.73 20.81 14.53
C LEU A 98 11.18 22.24 14.66
N GLU A 99 11.56 22.98 15.70
CA GLU A 99 11.19 24.40 15.87
C GLU A 99 11.71 25.26 14.72
N HIS A 100 12.90 24.96 14.19
CA HIS A 100 13.48 25.64 13.02
C HIS A 100 12.68 25.36 11.73
N LEU A 101 12.24 24.11 11.53
CA LEU A 101 11.40 23.76 10.38
C LEU A 101 10.05 24.47 10.44
N SER A 102 9.35 24.37 11.58
CA SER A 102 8.18 25.15 11.90
C SER A 102 7.81 25.06 13.38
N PRO A 103 7.53 26.19 14.07
CA PRO A 103 7.12 26.18 15.48
C PRO A 103 5.74 25.52 15.70
N ALA A 104 4.97 25.30 14.63
CA ALA A 104 3.66 24.64 14.69
C ALA A 104 3.77 23.10 14.77
N ILE A 105 4.96 22.53 14.58
CA ILE A 105 5.15 21.08 14.63
C ILE A 105 4.95 20.59 16.07
N ARG A 106 3.98 19.70 16.24
CA ARG A 106 3.75 18.98 17.49
C ARG A 106 4.74 17.84 17.57
N ARG A 107 5.37 17.63 18.73
CA ARG A 107 6.38 16.60 18.94
C ARG A 107 6.09 15.83 20.22
N ARG A 108 6.30 14.52 20.18
CA ARG A 108 6.17 13.59 21.31
C ARG A 108 7.38 12.67 21.32
N PHE A 109 8.21 12.79 22.36
CA PHE A 109 9.28 11.83 22.64
C PHE A 109 8.71 10.74 23.55
N LEU A 110 8.91 9.47 23.18
CA LEU A 110 8.47 8.34 24.01
C LEU A 110 9.50 7.96 25.07
N GLY A 111 10.79 8.23 24.82
CA GLY A 111 11.89 7.93 25.74
C GLY A 111 12.08 6.42 25.95
N LEU A 112 11.80 5.61 24.92
CA LEU A 112 12.03 4.18 24.95
C LEU A 112 13.54 3.90 24.82
N PRO A 113 14.05 2.79 25.39
CA PRO A 113 15.47 2.50 25.33
C PRO A 113 15.96 2.23 23.89
N ASP A 114 17.01 2.93 23.49
CA ASP A 114 17.69 2.77 22.19
C ASP A 114 18.22 1.32 22.02
N GLY A 115 18.00 0.76 20.83
CA GLY A 115 18.27 -0.62 20.45
C GLY A 115 17.21 -1.63 20.89
N ARG A 116 16.21 -1.21 21.69
CA ARG A 116 15.23 -2.10 22.33
C ARG A 116 13.77 -1.85 21.93
N THR A 117 13.51 -1.12 20.85
CA THR A 117 12.15 -0.83 20.38
C THR A 117 11.25 -2.07 20.19
N ASP A 118 11.83 -3.24 19.89
CA ASP A 118 11.10 -4.50 19.73
C ASP A 118 10.38 -4.96 21.01
N ASP A 119 10.92 -4.61 22.18
CA ASP A 119 10.30 -4.91 23.48
C ASP A 119 9.12 -3.97 23.79
N HIS A 120 8.95 -2.90 23.00
CA HIS A 120 8.04 -1.78 23.24
C HIS A 120 7.10 -1.50 22.06
N ARG A 121 6.84 -2.51 21.21
CA ARG A 121 5.96 -2.39 20.04
C ARG A 121 4.57 -1.86 20.38
N ASP A 122 3.97 -2.34 21.47
CA ASP A 122 2.63 -1.92 21.91
C ASP A 122 2.60 -0.44 22.33
N GLU A 123 3.68 0.07 22.93
CA GLU A 123 3.79 1.47 23.33
C GLU A 123 3.93 2.39 22.11
N ILE A 124 4.72 1.97 21.11
CA ILE A 124 4.85 2.67 19.83
C ILE A 124 3.49 2.68 19.11
N ALA A 125 2.82 1.52 19.04
CA ALA A 125 1.51 1.38 18.40
C ALA A 125 0.46 2.27 19.08
N GLY A 126 0.43 2.28 20.42
CA GLY A 126 -0.45 3.12 21.21
C GLY A 126 -0.21 4.60 20.96
N ALA A 127 1.05 5.04 20.89
CA ALA A 127 1.38 6.44 20.61
C ALA A 127 0.95 6.88 19.19
N ILE A 128 1.09 6.01 18.20
CA ILE A 128 0.61 6.28 16.83
C ILE A 128 -0.92 6.34 16.83
N ALA A 129 -1.61 5.38 17.46
CA ALA A 129 -3.06 5.37 17.55
C ALA A 129 -3.60 6.61 18.27
N ASP A 130 -2.98 7.04 19.37
CA ASP A 130 -3.33 8.28 20.09
C ASP A 130 -3.21 9.51 19.17
N ALA A 131 -2.15 9.56 18.35
CA ALA A 131 -1.91 10.69 17.45
C ALA A 131 -2.87 10.70 16.25
N LEU A 132 -3.34 9.54 15.81
CA LEU A 132 -4.38 9.39 14.80
C LEU A 132 -5.78 9.72 15.36
N GLY A 133 -6.00 9.56 16.66
CA GLY A 133 -7.29 9.82 17.31
C GLY A 133 -8.33 8.70 17.16
N ASP A 134 -9.55 8.99 17.61
CA ASP A 134 -10.69 8.06 17.53
C ASP A 134 -11.20 7.90 16.09
N GLU A 135 -11.90 6.80 15.80
CA GLU A 135 -12.53 6.60 14.49
C GLU A 135 -13.80 7.48 14.31
N PRO A 136 -13.99 8.10 13.13
CA PRO A 136 -13.08 8.09 11.99
C PRO A 136 -11.86 9.01 12.21
N VAL A 137 -10.69 8.55 11.78
CA VAL A 137 -9.42 9.32 11.77
C VAL A 137 -9.68 10.68 11.08
N PRO A 138 -9.08 11.80 11.56
CA PRO A 138 -9.26 13.12 10.96
C PRO A 138 -9.12 13.12 9.43
N GLU A 139 -9.90 13.98 8.77
CA GLU A 139 -9.95 14.10 7.31
C GLU A 139 -8.52 14.11 6.72
N ARG A 140 -8.26 13.17 5.80
CA ARG A 140 -7.04 13.01 4.99
C ARG A 140 -5.73 13.05 5.79
N THR A 141 -5.39 11.93 6.44
CA THR A 141 -4.11 11.77 7.15
C THR A 141 -3.08 10.96 6.32
N LEU A 142 -1.81 11.38 6.35
CA LEU A 142 -0.67 10.59 5.88
C LEU A 142 0.26 10.30 7.05
N VAL A 143 0.65 9.03 7.22
CA VAL A 143 1.71 8.62 8.15
C VAL A 143 2.98 8.34 7.38
N VAL A 144 4.11 8.87 7.82
CA VAL A 144 5.43 8.51 7.32
C VAL A 144 6.32 8.03 8.44
N SER A 145 7.10 6.96 8.23
CA SER A 145 8.01 6.42 9.27
C SER A 145 9.34 5.96 8.70
N THR A 146 10.27 5.54 9.55
CA THR A 146 11.49 4.83 9.09
C THR A 146 11.15 3.58 8.26
N TRP A 147 12.02 3.25 7.30
CA TRP A 147 11.79 2.12 6.38
C TRP A 147 11.99 0.75 7.03
N THR A 148 11.09 -0.19 6.72
CA THR A 148 11.11 -1.57 7.23
C THR A 148 12.33 -2.38 6.75
N GLY A 149 12.82 -2.05 5.56
CA GLY A 149 14.03 -2.64 4.96
C GLY A 149 15.34 -2.04 5.48
N ASP A 150 15.30 -1.09 6.41
CA ASP A 150 16.51 -0.43 6.91
C ASP A 150 17.42 -1.43 7.65
N GLY A 151 18.73 -1.24 7.50
CA GLY A 151 19.75 -2.06 8.16
C GLY A 151 19.69 -1.93 9.68
N HIS A 152 19.23 -0.78 10.19
CA HIS A 152 19.10 -0.54 11.63
C HIS A 152 17.89 -1.25 12.24
N ARG A 153 18.08 -1.86 13.42
CA ARG A 153 17.02 -2.63 14.10
C ARG A 153 15.80 -1.78 14.45
N ASP A 154 16.03 -0.65 15.10
CA ASP A 154 14.93 0.20 15.57
C ASP A 154 14.17 0.85 14.43
N HIS A 155 14.83 1.17 13.31
CA HIS A 155 14.17 1.71 12.11
C HIS A 155 13.18 0.71 11.54
N ARG A 156 13.61 -0.56 11.44
CA ARG A 156 12.74 -1.66 11.00
C ARG A 156 11.57 -1.86 11.95
N VAL A 157 11.79 -1.91 13.26
CA VAL A 157 10.72 -2.13 14.24
C VAL A 157 9.70 -0.99 14.20
N VAL A 158 10.14 0.27 14.24
CA VAL A 158 9.25 1.43 14.17
C VAL A 158 8.48 1.45 12.86
N GLY A 159 9.13 1.15 11.74
CA GLY A 159 8.49 1.02 10.44
C GLY A 159 7.44 -0.09 10.39
N GLU A 160 7.73 -1.28 10.96
CA GLU A 160 6.79 -2.41 11.04
C GLU A 160 5.56 -2.07 11.88
N VAL A 161 5.76 -1.41 13.03
CA VAL A 161 4.66 -1.01 13.92
C VAL A 161 3.79 0.05 13.24
N ALA A 162 4.41 1.08 12.63
CA ALA A 162 3.68 2.11 11.91
C ALA A 162 2.88 1.52 10.74
N ALA A 163 3.49 0.65 9.94
CA ALA A 163 2.82 -0.05 8.84
C ALA A 163 1.61 -0.86 9.33
N ALA A 164 1.76 -1.62 10.43
CA ALA A 164 0.68 -2.42 11.00
C ALA A 164 -0.49 -1.55 11.49
N VAL A 165 -0.21 -0.49 12.26
CA VAL A 165 -1.25 0.44 12.75
C VAL A 165 -1.97 1.12 11.59
N CYS A 166 -1.25 1.54 10.56
CA CYS A 166 -1.83 2.21 9.40
C CYS A 166 -2.70 1.26 8.57
N ALA A 167 -2.24 0.03 8.33
CA ALA A 167 -3.03 -1.01 7.65
C ALA A 167 -4.29 -1.34 8.45
N ASP A 168 -4.18 -1.49 9.78
CA ASP A 168 -5.33 -1.75 10.63
C ASP A 168 -6.34 -0.60 10.63
N ARG A 169 -5.92 0.64 10.40
CA ARG A 169 -6.78 1.85 10.46
C ARG A 169 -7.17 2.38 9.08
N ASP A 170 -6.78 1.71 7.99
CA ASP A 170 -6.96 2.17 6.61
C ASP A 170 -6.40 3.60 6.39
N VAL A 171 -5.22 3.87 6.95
CA VAL A 171 -4.53 5.17 6.83
C VAL A 171 -3.38 5.04 5.84
N PRO A 172 -3.25 5.96 4.85
CA PRO A 172 -2.09 5.99 3.97
C PRO A 172 -0.77 6.04 4.74
N TRP A 173 0.14 5.13 4.39
CA TRP A 173 1.48 5.04 4.98
C TRP A 173 2.58 5.08 3.92
N ARG A 174 3.70 5.72 4.26
CA ARG A 174 4.97 5.65 3.52
C ARG A 174 6.15 5.49 4.46
N ALA A 175 7.26 4.98 3.96
CA ALA A 175 8.47 4.80 4.74
C ALA A 175 9.66 5.54 4.12
N TYR A 176 10.45 6.28 4.90
CA TYR A 176 11.69 6.90 4.43
C TYR A 176 12.91 6.08 4.88
N PRO A 177 13.80 5.69 3.97
CA PRO A 177 15.02 4.98 4.35
C PRO A 177 16.08 5.97 4.84
N ILE A 178 16.85 5.56 5.86
CA ILE A 178 17.95 6.35 6.42
C ILE A 178 19.27 5.69 6.08
N TRP A 179 19.55 4.49 6.59
CA TRP A 179 20.87 3.88 6.40
C TRP A 179 21.03 3.16 5.07
N LEU A 180 19.94 2.92 4.30
CA LEU A 180 20.02 2.35 2.95
C LEU A 180 21.03 3.10 2.08
N TRP A 181 21.05 4.43 2.17
CA TRP A 181 21.95 5.28 1.39
C TRP A 181 23.42 5.00 1.68
N HIS A 182 23.71 4.53 2.88
CA HIS A 182 25.04 4.21 3.37
C HIS A 182 25.43 2.76 3.07
N TRP A 183 24.72 1.79 3.66
CA TRP A 183 25.10 0.38 3.59
C TRP A 183 24.74 -0.29 2.26
N GLY A 184 23.72 0.24 1.58
CA GLY A 184 23.16 -0.36 0.37
C GLY A 184 23.75 0.22 -0.89
N SER A 185 23.30 -0.33 -2.01
CA SER A 185 23.57 0.13 -3.37
C SER A 185 22.25 0.34 -4.12
N PRO A 186 22.26 0.94 -5.31
CA PRO A 186 21.06 1.01 -6.15
C PRO A 186 20.34 -0.33 -6.34
N ASP A 187 21.03 -1.47 -6.29
CA ASP A 187 20.39 -2.78 -6.45
C ASP A 187 19.53 -3.19 -5.24
N ASP A 188 19.72 -2.55 -4.08
CA ASP A 188 19.00 -2.83 -2.83
C ASP A 188 17.76 -1.94 -2.65
N ALA A 189 17.58 -0.92 -3.50
CA ALA A 189 16.48 0.04 -3.38
C ALA A 189 15.17 -0.49 -3.99
N PRO A 190 14.01 -0.25 -3.34
CA PRO A 190 12.71 -0.72 -3.80
C PRO A 190 12.16 0.19 -4.92
N TRP A 191 12.84 0.28 -6.07
CA TRP A 191 12.55 1.27 -7.12
C TRP A 191 11.09 1.26 -7.60
N ASP A 192 10.45 0.08 -7.64
CA ASP A 192 9.06 -0.07 -8.09
C ASP A 192 8.04 0.52 -7.11
N ASP A 193 8.47 0.73 -5.86
CA ASP A 193 7.66 1.15 -4.73
C ASP A 193 8.19 2.43 -4.09
N VAL A 194 8.71 3.38 -4.86
CA VAL A 194 9.20 4.67 -4.36
C VAL A 194 8.41 5.83 -4.94
N ASP A 195 8.02 6.77 -4.06
CA ASP A 195 7.51 8.09 -4.39
C ASP A 195 8.54 9.16 -3.97
N LEU A 196 8.64 10.26 -4.73
CA LEU A 196 9.53 11.38 -4.44
C LEU A 196 8.77 12.63 -3.95
N VAL A 197 9.42 13.44 -3.11
CA VAL A 197 8.98 14.80 -2.78
C VAL A 197 10.06 15.78 -3.22
N ASP A 198 9.80 16.55 -4.27
CA ASP A 198 10.72 17.59 -4.73
C ASP A 198 10.73 18.79 -3.77
N LEU A 199 11.93 19.18 -3.35
CA LEU A 199 12.13 20.27 -2.42
C LEU A 199 12.34 21.60 -3.17
N ASP A 200 11.53 22.60 -2.82
CA ASP A 200 11.82 23.98 -3.22
C ASP A 200 13.06 24.50 -2.46
N GLY A 201 13.63 25.62 -2.91
CA GLY A 201 14.86 26.16 -2.35
C GLY A 201 14.78 26.46 -0.85
N ASP A 202 13.61 26.93 -0.36
CA ASP A 202 13.39 27.22 1.06
C ASP A 202 13.29 25.93 1.89
N ALA A 203 12.54 24.93 1.43
CA ALA A 203 12.43 23.64 2.11
C ALA A 203 13.80 22.93 2.20
N LEU A 204 14.59 22.98 1.12
CA LEU A 204 15.94 22.40 1.11
C LEU A 204 16.90 23.15 2.05
N GLU A 205 16.87 24.48 2.07
CA GLU A 205 17.70 25.27 2.96
C GLU A 205 17.37 25.03 4.45
N ARG A 206 16.07 25.00 4.78
CA ARG A 206 15.58 24.66 6.13
C ARG A 206 15.97 23.26 6.55
N LYS A 207 15.86 22.27 5.65
CA LYS A 207 16.32 20.90 5.90
C LYS A 207 17.81 20.88 6.24
N ARG A 208 18.66 21.49 5.40
CA ARG A 208 20.12 21.56 5.64
C ARG A 208 20.45 22.28 6.95
N ALA A 209 19.72 23.34 7.28
CA ALA A 209 19.90 24.06 8.54
C ALA A 209 19.47 23.22 9.76
N ALA A 210 18.34 22.51 9.68
CA ALA A 210 17.88 21.58 10.70
C ALA A 210 18.86 20.42 10.92
N MET A 211 19.42 19.85 9.85
CA MET A 211 20.45 18.81 9.94
C MET A 211 21.67 19.26 10.75
N ARG A 212 22.13 20.50 10.56
CA ARG A 212 23.26 21.06 11.32
C ARG A 212 22.97 21.29 12.80
N LEU A 213 21.70 21.27 13.22
CA LEU A 213 21.33 21.43 14.63
C LEU A 213 21.54 20.13 15.42
N HIS A 214 21.56 18.97 14.76
CA HIS A 214 21.92 17.67 15.32
C HIS A 214 23.44 17.52 15.48
N ARG A 215 24.06 18.44 16.21
CA ARG A 215 25.52 18.58 16.30
C ARG A 215 26.20 17.31 16.79
N THR A 216 25.60 16.62 17.76
CA THR A 216 26.12 15.34 18.26
C THR A 216 26.21 14.26 17.18
N GLN A 217 25.46 14.39 16.08
CA GLN A 217 25.41 13.40 15.00
C GLN A 217 26.27 13.81 13.79
N VAL A 218 26.40 15.12 13.51
CA VAL A 218 27.10 15.63 12.31
C VAL A 218 28.50 16.18 12.60
N GLU A 219 28.87 16.38 13.86
CA GLU A 219 30.19 16.77 14.34
C GLU A 219 30.69 15.73 15.35
N PRO A 220 32.02 15.48 15.45
CA PRO A 220 32.55 14.65 16.51
C PRO A 220 32.33 15.31 17.88
N LEU A 221 31.98 14.53 18.90
CA LEU A 221 31.76 15.03 20.27
C LEU A 221 33.06 15.58 20.89
N SER A 222 34.20 14.98 20.53
CA SER A 222 35.54 15.40 20.91
C SER A 222 36.60 14.78 19.98
N ALA A 223 37.89 14.95 20.29
CA ALA A 223 38.98 14.29 19.58
C ALA A 223 39.29 12.86 20.08
N ALA A 224 38.54 12.34 21.06
CA ALA A 224 38.73 11.01 21.62
C ALA A 224 38.16 9.92 20.70
N ALA A 225 38.75 8.72 20.76
CA ALA A 225 38.17 7.56 20.06
C ALA A 225 36.83 7.18 20.71
N GLY A 226 35.80 6.91 19.89
CA GLY A 226 34.42 6.70 20.35
C GLY A 226 33.52 7.94 20.25
N ASP A 227 34.09 9.10 19.96
CA ASP A 227 33.40 10.39 19.81
C ASP A 227 33.33 10.87 18.34
N GLU A 228 33.61 9.98 17.38
CA GLU A 228 33.52 10.32 15.95
C GLU A 228 32.08 10.66 15.54
N GLU A 229 31.92 11.46 14.50
CA GLU A 229 30.59 11.77 13.98
C GLU A 229 29.84 10.52 13.48
N MET A 230 28.54 10.43 13.78
CA MET A 230 27.69 9.35 13.30
C MET A 230 27.34 9.50 11.81
N LEU A 231 27.14 10.75 11.37
CA LEU A 231 26.78 11.11 10.02
C LEU A 231 27.96 11.83 9.36
N HIS A 232 28.95 11.08 8.90
CA HIS A 232 30.08 11.66 8.17
C HIS A 232 29.62 12.39 6.89
N GLY A 233 30.46 13.27 6.34
CA GLY A 233 30.08 14.13 5.22
C GLY A 233 29.63 13.41 3.94
N GLY A 234 29.99 12.13 3.76
CA GLY A 234 29.47 11.29 2.68
C GLY A 234 28.00 10.93 2.90
N MET A 235 27.67 10.49 4.11
CA MET A 235 26.30 10.18 4.53
C MET A 235 25.40 11.42 4.46
N GLN A 236 25.90 12.59 4.89
CA GLN A 236 25.13 13.84 4.85
C GLN A 236 24.70 14.22 3.43
N GLN A 237 25.53 13.99 2.40
CA GLN A 237 25.22 14.33 1.01
C GLN A 237 23.93 13.67 0.50
N HIS A 238 23.61 12.45 0.97
CA HIS A 238 22.38 11.75 0.61
C HIS A 238 21.12 12.50 1.04
N PHE A 239 21.20 13.32 2.09
CA PHE A 239 20.06 14.07 2.62
C PHE A 239 20.08 15.54 2.19
N GLU A 240 21.16 16.00 1.56
CA GLU A 240 21.30 17.35 1.01
C GLU A 240 20.81 17.48 -0.44
N ARG A 241 20.37 16.38 -1.07
CA ARG A 241 19.78 16.39 -2.42
C ARG A 241 18.44 17.12 -2.46
N GLY A 242 18.03 17.53 -3.66
CA GLY A 242 16.84 18.36 -3.89
C GLY A 242 15.48 17.65 -3.74
N PHE A 243 15.46 16.43 -3.23
CA PHE A 243 14.23 15.64 -3.06
C PHE A 243 14.32 14.70 -1.85
N GLU A 244 13.17 14.28 -1.34
CA GLU A 244 13.01 13.24 -0.34
C GLU A 244 12.41 11.97 -0.95
N VAL A 245 12.68 10.83 -0.35
CA VAL A 245 12.35 9.51 -0.89
C VAL A 245 11.45 8.78 0.09
N PHE A 246 10.31 8.31 -0.39
CA PHE A 246 9.29 7.64 0.41
C PHE A 246 8.89 6.32 -0.26
N ALA A 247 9.28 5.19 0.34
CA ALA A 247 8.86 3.86 -0.04
C ALA A 247 7.36 3.65 0.28
N ARG A 248 6.65 3.05 -0.66
CA ARG A 248 5.28 2.54 -0.53
C ARG A 248 5.26 1.26 0.31
N PRO A 249 4.10 0.86 0.84
CA PRO A 249 3.94 -0.47 1.39
C PRO A 249 4.39 -1.50 0.35
N PRO A 250 5.21 -2.50 0.73
CA PRO A 250 5.58 -3.54 -0.21
C PRO A 250 4.31 -4.22 -0.70
N ARG A 251 4.19 -4.42 -2.02
CA ARG A 251 3.09 -5.21 -2.57
C ARG A 251 3.08 -6.57 -1.89
N ARG A 252 1.90 -7.01 -1.43
CA ARG A 252 1.77 -8.35 -0.83
C ARG A 252 2.23 -9.40 -1.84
N THR A 253 3.12 -10.28 -1.39
CA THR A 253 3.59 -11.41 -2.18
C THR A 253 2.68 -12.61 -1.91
N GLY A 254 2.05 -13.13 -2.96
CA GLY A 254 1.14 -14.28 -2.88
C GLY A 254 -0.35 -13.91 -2.84
N SER A 255 -1.18 -14.84 -3.31
CA SER A 255 -2.64 -14.73 -3.28
C SER A 255 -3.19 -14.60 -1.85
N LEU A 256 -4.25 -13.82 -1.68
CA LEU A 256 -4.89 -13.65 -0.37
C LEU A 256 -5.55 -14.95 0.10
N PRO A 257 -5.19 -15.46 1.30
CA PRO A 257 -5.72 -16.71 1.80
C PRO A 257 -7.14 -16.52 2.33
N ARG A 258 -7.88 -17.64 2.47
CA ARG A 258 -9.18 -17.70 3.15
C ARG A 258 -9.24 -16.91 4.45
N ASP A 259 -8.26 -17.10 5.32
CA ASP A 259 -8.25 -16.51 6.67
C ASP A 259 -8.27 -14.97 6.64
N PHE A 260 -7.73 -14.37 5.57
CA PHE A 260 -7.83 -12.93 5.35
C PHE A 260 -9.30 -12.49 5.21
N PHE A 261 -10.05 -13.16 4.33
CA PHE A 261 -11.47 -12.84 4.10
C PHE A 261 -12.32 -13.16 5.32
N ASP A 262 -12.10 -14.30 5.98
CA ASP A 262 -12.82 -14.68 7.19
C ASP A 262 -12.56 -13.70 8.35
N ALA A 263 -11.36 -13.13 8.46
CA ALA A 263 -11.07 -12.06 9.41
C ALA A 263 -11.74 -10.74 8.99
N PHE A 264 -11.69 -10.40 7.70
CA PHE A 264 -12.28 -9.17 7.17
C PHE A 264 -13.79 -9.09 7.41
N TYR A 265 -14.56 -10.12 7.07
CA TYR A 265 -16.01 -10.15 7.32
C TYR A 265 -16.35 -10.17 8.81
N ARG A 266 -15.53 -10.82 9.65
CA ARG A 266 -15.74 -10.85 11.10
C ARG A 266 -15.56 -9.48 11.74
N ARG A 267 -14.60 -8.69 11.22
CA ARG A 267 -14.33 -7.33 11.68
C ARG A 267 -15.38 -6.33 11.19
N ASN A 268 -15.80 -6.45 9.93
CA ASN A 268 -16.56 -5.42 9.24
C ASN A 268 -18.06 -5.76 9.04
N GLY A 269 -18.51 -6.93 9.49
CA GLY A 269 -19.91 -7.36 9.44
C GLY A 269 -20.33 -7.99 8.11
N ASP A 270 -21.65 -8.16 7.93
CA ASP A 270 -22.23 -8.93 6.82
C ASP A 270 -22.19 -8.20 5.45
N ASP A 271 -22.07 -6.87 5.44
CA ASP A 271 -21.99 -6.04 4.23
C ASP A 271 -20.87 -4.99 4.33
N PRO A 272 -19.60 -5.43 4.35
CA PRO A 272 -18.49 -4.55 4.71
C PRO A 272 -18.16 -3.51 3.63
N TRP A 273 -18.60 -3.72 2.39
CA TRP A 273 -18.47 -2.75 1.30
C TRP A 273 -19.76 -1.96 1.02
N GLY A 274 -20.85 -2.23 1.76
CA GLY A 274 -22.13 -1.56 1.54
C GLY A 274 -22.77 -1.89 0.21
N PHE A 275 -22.65 -3.15 -0.26
CA PHE A 275 -23.22 -3.65 -1.50
C PHE A 275 -24.68 -3.28 -1.67
N ASP A 276 -25.49 -3.32 -0.62
CA ASP A 276 -26.92 -3.03 -0.70
C ASP A 276 -27.25 -1.55 -0.48
N SER A 277 -26.42 -0.83 0.27
CA SER A 277 -26.73 0.53 0.72
C SER A 277 -26.12 1.62 -0.13
N ARG A 278 -24.93 1.38 -0.71
CA ARG A 278 -24.19 2.39 -1.48
C ARG A 278 -24.68 2.44 -2.92
N TRP A 279 -25.06 3.64 -3.37
CA TRP A 279 -25.43 3.87 -4.77
C TRP A 279 -24.30 3.49 -5.74
N TYR A 280 -23.04 3.71 -5.34
CA TYR A 280 -21.87 3.28 -6.11
C TYR A 280 -21.94 1.80 -6.51
N GLU A 281 -22.16 0.91 -5.52
CA GLU A 281 -22.23 -0.54 -5.75
C GLU A 281 -23.47 -0.94 -6.57
N GLN A 282 -24.62 -0.33 -6.31
CA GLN A 282 -25.85 -0.57 -7.08
C GLN A 282 -25.70 -0.16 -8.55
N ARG A 283 -25.10 1.01 -8.80
CA ARG A 283 -24.83 1.53 -10.15
C ARG A 283 -23.84 0.66 -10.89
N LYS A 284 -22.70 0.32 -10.26
CA LYS A 284 -21.68 -0.57 -10.85
C LYS A 284 -22.30 -1.89 -11.30
N ARG A 285 -23.06 -2.57 -10.43
CA ARG A 285 -23.77 -3.81 -10.78
C ARG A 285 -24.76 -3.60 -11.94
N THR A 286 -25.50 -2.49 -11.96
CA THR A 286 -26.46 -2.20 -13.04
C THR A 286 -25.75 -2.05 -14.39
N ILE A 287 -24.61 -1.34 -14.42
CA ILE A 287 -23.79 -1.17 -15.63
C ILE A 287 -23.21 -2.52 -16.08
N THR A 288 -22.72 -3.33 -15.14
CA THR A 288 -22.26 -4.71 -15.40
C THR A 288 -23.35 -5.57 -16.04
N MET A 289 -24.59 -5.50 -15.56
CA MET A 289 -25.71 -6.23 -16.17
C MET A 289 -26.11 -5.69 -17.55
N ALA A 290 -25.93 -4.38 -17.77
CA ALA A 290 -26.29 -3.71 -19.03
C ALA A 290 -25.28 -3.96 -20.16
N THR A 291 -24.01 -4.23 -19.84
CA THR A 291 -22.96 -4.50 -20.84
C THR A 291 -23.02 -5.92 -21.43
N MET A 292 -23.83 -6.82 -20.83
CA MET A 292 -23.96 -8.21 -21.25
C MET A 292 -24.38 -8.34 -22.73
N PRO A 293 -23.59 -9.01 -23.58
CA PRO A 293 -23.91 -9.16 -24.99
C PRO A 293 -25.23 -9.88 -25.29
N ARG A 294 -25.68 -10.80 -24.42
CA ARG A 294 -26.92 -11.55 -24.61
C ARG A 294 -27.98 -11.23 -23.59
N ALA A 295 -29.24 -11.25 -24.05
CA ALA A 295 -30.41 -11.10 -23.20
C ALA A 295 -30.59 -12.29 -22.23
N ARG A 296 -30.15 -13.49 -22.59
CA ARG A 296 -30.21 -14.70 -21.76
C ARG A 296 -28.97 -15.57 -21.97
N TYR A 297 -28.58 -16.29 -20.92
CA TYR A 297 -27.47 -17.25 -20.90
C TYR A 297 -27.95 -18.60 -20.38
N ARG A 298 -27.29 -19.69 -20.76
CA ARG A 298 -27.63 -21.04 -20.29
C ARG A 298 -26.94 -21.34 -18.96
N SER A 299 -25.65 -21.06 -18.86
CA SER A 299 -24.82 -21.47 -17.73
C SER A 299 -23.78 -20.40 -17.40
N ALA A 300 -23.93 -19.79 -16.24
CA ALA A 300 -23.01 -18.80 -15.73
C ALA A 300 -22.10 -19.36 -14.63
N LEU A 301 -20.83 -18.98 -14.65
CA LEU A 301 -19.88 -19.13 -13.55
C LEU A 301 -19.54 -17.74 -12.99
N GLU A 302 -19.86 -17.50 -11.73
CA GLU A 302 -19.50 -16.27 -11.01
C GLU A 302 -18.35 -16.58 -10.05
N LEU A 303 -17.20 -15.95 -10.31
CA LEU A 303 -16.01 -16.03 -9.48
C LEU A 303 -16.14 -14.96 -8.38
N GLY A 304 -16.05 -15.34 -7.10
CA GLY A 304 -16.13 -14.39 -5.98
C GLY A 304 -17.52 -13.78 -5.77
N CYS A 305 -18.55 -14.61 -5.58
CA CYS A 305 -19.94 -14.16 -5.51
C CYS A 305 -20.29 -13.35 -4.25
N SER A 306 -19.44 -13.36 -3.22
CA SER A 306 -19.61 -12.58 -2.00
C SER A 306 -21.01 -12.82 -1.39
N THR A 307 -21.73 -11.75 -1.03
CA THR A 307 -23.09 -11.80 -0.47
C THR A 307 -24.17 -12.22 -1.48
N GLY A 308 -23.82 -12.53 -2.73
CA GLY A 308 -24.73 -12.94 -3.79
C GLY A 308 -25.54 -11.80 -4.44
N ALA A 309 -25.05 -10.55 -4.36
CA ALA A 309 -25.79 -9.37 -4.83
C ALA A 309 -25.94 -9.38 -6.35
N LEU A 310 -24.83 -9.67 -7.03
CA LEU A 310 -24.78 -9.81 -8.48
C LEU A 310 -25.40 -11.15 -8.91
N THR A 311 -25.16 -12.24 -8.17
CA THR A 311 -25.80 -13.55 -8.37
C THR A 311 -27.33 -13.45 -8.48
N ALA A 312 -27.98 -12.63 -7.65
CA ALA A 312 -29.44 -12.45 -7.71
C ALA A 312 -29.92 -11.89 -9.06
N LEU A 313 -29.16 -10.96 -9.65
CA LEU A 313 -29.44 -10.39 -10.97
C LEU A 313 -29.08 -11.35 -12.09
N LEU A 314 -28.00 -12.11 -11.93
CA LEU A 314 -27.59 -13.15 -12.88
C LEU A 314 -28.64 -14.26 -12.98
N ALA A 315 -29.26 -14.65 -11.87
CA ALA A 315 -30.30 -15.67 -11.84
C ALA A 315 -31.55 -15.28 -12.66
N ASP A 316 -31.79 -13.97 -12.87
CA ASP A 316 -32.88 -13.51 -13.75
C ASP A 316 -32.49 -13.54 -15.23
N ARG A 317 -31.21 -13.75 -15.56
CA ARG A 317 -30.66 -13.75 -16.93
C ARG A 317 -30.11 -15.10 -17.36
N CYS A 318 -29.88 -16.03 -16.43
CA CYS A 318 -29.25 -17.31 -16.69
C CYS A 318 -30.17 -18.49 -16.31
N GLU A 319 -30.15 -19.59 -17.06
CA GLU A 319 -30.88 -20.81 -16.68
C GLU A 319 -30.22 -21.50 -15.48
N ALA A 320 -28.88 -21.48 -15.42
CA ALA A 320 -28.09 -21.95 -14.29
C ALA A 320 -26.98 -20.96 -13.93
N VAL A 321 -26.73 -20.76 -12.63
CA VAL A 321 -25.64 -19.96 -12.08
C VAL A 321 -24.89 -20.78 -11.05
N LEU A 322 -23.60 -21.04 -11.30
CA LEU A 322 -22.65 -21.53 -10.32
C LEU A 322 -21.90 -20.33 -9.73
N ALA A 323 -22.17 -20.00 -8.48
CA ALA A 323 -21.60 -18.87 -7.78
C ALA A 323 -20.65 -19.36 -6.69
N LEU A 324 -19.37 -18.96 -6.80
CA LEU A 324 -18.29 -19.46 -5.96
C LEU A 324 -17.73 -18.35 -5.06
N ASP A 325 -17.39 -18.69 -3.82
CA ASP A 325 -16.63 -17.80 -2.95
C ASP A 325 -15.61 -18.59 -2.11
N ILE A 326 -14.51 -17.94 -1.71
CA ILE A 326 -13.51 -18.57 -0.85
C ILE A 326 -13.99 -18.67 0.60
N ALA A 327 -14.80 -17.71 1.07
CA ALA A 327 -15.18 -17.54 2.46
C ALA A 327 -16.62 -18.01 2.77
N ASP A 328 -16.82 -18.63 3.92
CA ASP A 328 -18.13 -19.17 4.31
C ASP A 328 -19.10 -18.09 4.81
N ALA A 329 -18.58 -17.03 5.44
CA ALA A 329 -19.36 -15.92 5.96
C ALA A 329 -20.22 -15.24 4.86
N PRO A 330 -19.65 -14.73 3.75
CA PRO A 330 -20.45 -14.17 2.66
C PRO A 330 -21.40 -15.17 2.02
N LEU A 331 -21.00 -16.43 1.88
CA LEU A 331 -21.88 -17.48 1.34
C LEU A 331 -23.11 -17.71 2.23
N ALA A 332 -22.98 -17.56 3.54
CA ALA A 332 -24.15 -17.62 4.44
C ALA A 332 -25.13 -16.46 4.16
N VAL A 333 -24.62 -15.25 3.88
CA VAL A 333 -25.45 -14.10 3.46
C VAL A 333 -26.10 -14.39 2.10
N ALA A 334 -25.34 -14.88 1.13
CA ALA A 334 -25.82 -15.23 -0.20
C ALA A 334 -26.95 -16.27 -0.14
N ARG A 335 -26.80 -17.32 0.67
CA ARG A 335 -27.85 -18.33 0.87
C ARG A 335 -29.14 -17.73 1.42
N ARG A 336 -29.05 -16.81 2.39
CA ARG A 336 -30.24 -16.10 2.92
C ARG A 336 -30.89 -15.21 1.86
N ARG A 337 -30.09 -14.49 1.07
CA ARG A 337 -30.57 -13.60 -0.01
C ARG A 337 -31.27 -14.37 -1.12
N LEU A 338 -30.68 -15.48 -1.55
CA LEU A 338 -31.14 -16.22 -2.73
C LEU A 338 -32.18 -17.28 -2.39
N GLY A 339 -32.23 -17.77 -1.15
CA GLY A 339 -33.13 -18.84 -0.74
C GLY A 339 -32.98 -20.09 -1.62
N GLU A 340 -34.10 -20.77 -1.91
CA GLU A 340 -34.15 -21.94 -2.79
C GLU A 340 -34.41 -21.56 -4.26
N ARG A 341 -33.81 -20.47 -4.74
CA ARG A 341 -33.99 -20.02 -6.12
C ARG A 341 -33.51 -21.08 -7.10
N ALA A 342 -34.40 -21.54 -7.97
CA ALA A 342 -34.10 -22.56 -8.97
C ALA A 342 -32.96 -22.12 -9.89
N GLY A 343 -32.07 -23.06 -10.23
CA GLY A 343 -30.94 -22.81 -11.13
C GLY A 343 -29.72 -22.16 -10.47
N VAL A 344 -29.78 -21.75 -9.20
CA VAL A 344 -28.63 -21.14 -8.50
C VAL A 344 -27.95 -22.17 -7.59
N HIS A 345 -26.64 -22.35 -7.76
CA HIS A 345 -25.80 -23.17 -6.91
C HIS A 345 -24.68 -22.33 -6.29
N LEU A 346 -24.68 -22.25 -4.96
CA LEU A 346 -23.64 -21.58 -4.18
C LEU A 346 -22.68 -22.62 -3.62
N ALA A 347 -21.38 -22.46 -3.91
CA ALA A 347 -20.36 -23.37 -3.41
C ALA A 347 -19.12 -22.61 -2.92
N ARG A 348 -18.48 -23.18 -1.90
CA ARG A 348 -17.18 -22.72 -1.42
C ARG A 348 -16.10 -23.30 -2.33
N ALA A 349 -15.20 -22.46 -2.84
CA ALA A 349 -14.07 -22.88 -3.66
C ALA A 349 -12.88 -21.92 -3.53
N GLU A 350 -11.69 -22.47 -3.43
CA GLU A 350 -10.42 -21.73 -3.43
C GLU A 350 -9.86 -21.64 -4.86
N LEU A 351 -10.30 -20.62 -5.59
CA LEU A 351 -9.89 -20.38 -6.97
C LEU A 351 -8.49 -19.74 -7.01
N PRO A 352 -7.64 -20.07 -8.01
CA PRO A 352 -7.90 -20.96 -9.15
C PRO A 352 -7.56 -22.45 -8.89
N ALA A 353 -7.24 -22.84 -7.67
CA ALA A 353 -6.86 -24.23 -7.33
C ALA A 353 -8.05 -25.21 -7.45
N GLU A 354 -9.21 -24.83 -6.91
CA GLU A 354 -10.45 -25.60 -6.92
C GLU A 354 -11.39 -25.17 -8.07
N TRP A 355 -10.89 -25.23 -9.31
CA TRP A 355 -11.68 -24.81 -10.48
C TRP A 355 -12.79 -25.81 -10.83
N PRO A 356 -14.05 -25.38 -11.05
CA PRO A 356 -15.14 -26.29 -11.36
C PRO A 356 -14.99 -26.92 -12.75
N ALA A 357 -15.47 -28.14 -12.91
CA ALA A 357 -15.61 -28.76 -14.23
C ALA A 357 -16.85 -28.22 -14.94
N GLY A 358 -16.77 -28.04 -16.26
CA GLY A 358 -17.90 -27.65 -17.09
C GLY A 358 -17.52 -26.64 -18.16
N GLU A 359 -18.49 -26.34 -19.02
CA GLU A 359 -18.43 -25.26 -19.99
C GLU A 359 -19.51 -24.24 -19.64
N PHE A 360 -19.17 -22.95 -19.71
CA PHE A 360 -20.03 -21.83 -19.33
C PHE A 360 -20.14 -20.84 -20.49
N ASP A 361 -21.35 -20.39 -20.80
CA ASP A 361 -21.56 -19.35 -21.82
C ASP A 361 -21.53 -17.94 -21.23
N LEU A 362 -21.43 -17.83 -19.90
CA LEU A 362 -21.08 -16.62 -19.18
C LEU A 362 -20.07 -16.94 -18.06
N ILE A 363 -18.97 -16.21 -17.98
CA ILE A 363 -18.09 -16.18 -16.82
C ILE A 363 -18.05 -14.74 -16.31
N VAL A 364 -18.19 -14.52 -15.00
CA VAL A 364 -18.14 -13.21 -14.38
C VAL A 364 -17.01 -13.18 -13.36
N ALA A 365 -16.08 -12.26 -13.53
CA ALA A 365 -14.98 -11.93 -12.62
C ALA A 365 -15.17 -10.48 -12.15
N SER A 366 -16.03 -10.28 -11.15
CA SER A 366 -16.29 -8.95 -10.59
C SER A 366 -15.61 -8.86 -9.23
N GLU A 367 -14.73 -7.87 -9.05
CA GLU A 367 -13.99 -7.65 -7.81
C GLU A 367 -13.16 -8.87 -7.38
N VAL A 368 -12.68 -9.66 -8.36
CA VAL A 368 -11.87 -10.86 -8.13
C VAL A 368 -10.82 -10.99 -9.22
N GLY A 369 -9.58 -11.21 -8.82
CA GLY A 369 -8.44 -11.17 -9.74
C GLY A 369 -7.28 -10.44 -9.10
N TYR A 370 -7.58 -9.28 -8.49
CA TYR A 370 -6.59 -8.50 -7.78
C TYR A 370 -6.19 -9.09 -6.41
N TYR A 371 -6.96 -10.09 -5.95
CA TYR A 371 -6.64 -10.89 -4.77
C TYR A 371 -5.63 -12.01 -5.03
N TRP A 372 -5.34 -12.30 -6.31
CA TRP A 372 -4.37 -13.31 -6.69
C TRP A 372 -3.02 -12.69 -6.95
N ASP A 373 -1.96 -13.44 -6.70
CA ASP A 373 -0.65 -13.09 -7.24
C ASP A 373 -0.62 -13.24 -8.78
N PRO A 374 0.42 -12.73 -9.46
CA PRO A 374 0.52 -12.83 -10.91
C PRO A 374 0.44 -14.26 -11.48
N ALA A 375 0.95 -15.26 -10.75
CA ALA A 375 0.97 -16.65 -11.22
C ALA A 375 -0.43 -17.28 -11.13
N ASP A 376 -1.13 -17.04 -10.04
CA ASP A 376 -2.52 -17.47 -9.86
C ASP A 376 -3.47 -16.74 -10.80
N LEU A 377 -3.27 -15.43 -11.04
CA LEU A 377 -4.05 -14.72 -12.05
C LEU A 377 -3.86 -15.33 -13.44
N ALA A 378 -2.61 -15.60 -13.86
CA ALA A 378 -2.35 -16.25 -15.15
C ALA A 378 -2.99 -17.64 -15.26
N ARG A 379 -2.94 -18.43 -14.18
CA ARG A 379 -3.65 -19.72 -14.09
C ARG A 379 -5.16 -19.55 -14.21
N ALA A 380 -5.73 -18.56 -13.53
CA ALA A 380 -7.16 -18.27 -13.58
C ALA A 380 -7.60 -17.88 -14.99
N ILE A 381 -6.87 -16.99 -15.66
CA ILE A 381 -7.15 -16.56 -17.05
C ILE A 381 -7.13 -17.76 -18.01
N THR A 382 -6.13 -18.64 -17.88
CA THR A 382 -6.07 -19.90 -18.66
C THR A 382 -7.31 -20.75 -18.43
N ARG A 383 -7.76 -20.89 -17.17
CA ARG A 383 -8.95 -21.67 -16.80
C ARG A 383 -10.24 -21.03 -17.29
N ILE A 384 -10.35 -19.70 -17.26
CA ILE A 384 -11.46 -18.94 -17.84
C ILE A 384 -11.56 -19.24 -19.33
N ALA A 385 -10.47 -19.05 -20.09
CA ALA A 385 -10.46 -19.29 -21.53
C ALA A 385 -10.79 -20.75 -21.91
N ALA A 386 -10.35 -21.71 -21.08
CA ALA A 386 -10.62 -23.13 -21.30
C ALA A 386 -12.06 -23.55 -20.94
N SER A 387 -12.71 -22.86 -20.00
CA SER A 387 -14.07 -23.17 -19.54
C SER A 387 -15.14 -22.38 -20.29
N LEU A 388 -14.75 -21.39 -21.09
CA LEU A 388 -15.66 -20.55 -21.84
C LEU A 388 -16.16 -21.28 -23.10
N ALA A 389 -17.49 -21.33 -23.26
CA ALA A 389 -18.12 -21.87 -24.45
C ALA A 389 -17.61 -21.15 -25.73
N PRO A 390 -17.68 -21.79 -26.91
CA PRO A 390 -17.30 -21.16 -28.18
C PRO A 390 -17.99 -19.81 -28.43
N ASP A 391 -19.23 -19.69 -27.97
CA ASP A 391 -20.06 -18.50 -28.05
C ASP A 391 -20.15 -17.75 -26.71
N GLY A 392 -19.31 -18.09 -25.72
CA GLY A 392 -19.38 -17.56 -24.37
C GLY A 392 -18.75 -16.18 -24.20
N HIS A 393 -19.13 -15.51 -23.11
CA HIS A 393 -18.61 -14.19 -22.73
C HIS A 393 -17.98 -14.20 -21.33
N LEU A 394 -16.85 -13.52 -21.18
CA LEU A 394 -16.29 -13.12 -19.89
C LEU A 394 -16.65 -11.66 -19.61
N ILE A 395 -17.10 -11.38 -18.40
CA ILE A 395 -17.30 -10.02 -17.89
C ILE A 395 -16.37 -9.81 -16.72
N ALA A 396 -15.46 -8.84 -16.83
CA ALA A 396 -14.52 -8.46 -15.79
C ALA A 396 -14.84 -7.05 -15.30
N CYS A 397 -14.98 -6.85 -13.98
CA CYS A 397 -15.29 -5.54 -13.41
C CYS A 397 -14.53 -5.32 -12.10
N HIS A 398 -13.67 -4.31 -12.03
CA HIS A 398 -12.78 -4.10 -10.89
C HIS A 398 -12.69 -2.65 -10.45
N TRP A 399 -12.67 -2.46 -9.13
CA TRP A 399 -12.20 -1.25 -8.46
C TRP A 399 -10.79 -0.86 -8.93
N ARG A 400 -10.57 0.44 -9.16
CA ARG A 400 -9.29 0.97 -9.69
C ARG A 400 -8.38 1.59 -8.65
N HIS A 401 -8.91 2.02 -7.50
CA HIS A 401 -8.07 2.70 -6.51
C HIS A 401 -7.16 1.69 -5.80
N PRO A 402 -5.94 2.11 -5.46
CA PRO A 402 -4.97 1.23 -4.80
C PRO A 402 -5.49 0.77 -3.44
N VAL A 403 -5.28 -0.52 -3.15
CA VAL A 403 -5.52 -1.13 -1.84
C VAL A 403 -4.23 -1.84 -1.44
N ALA A 404 -3.61 -1.42 -0.34
CA ALA A 404 -2.26 -1.84 0.02
C ALA A 404 -2.15 -3.35 0.26
N GLU A 405 -3.24 -3.98 0.71
CA GLU A 405 -3.33 -5.39 1.01
C GLU A 405 -3.49 -6.26 -0.23
N TYR A 406 -3.81 -5.70 -1.40
CA TYR A 406 -4.09 -6.48 -2.59
C TYR A 406 -2.81 -6.72 -3.39
N PRO A 407 -2.53 -7.96 -3.83
CA PRO A 407 -1.34 -8.26 -4.65
C PRO A 407 -1.28 -7.47 -5.96
N LEU A 408 -2.44 -7.20 -6.57
CA LEU A 408 -2.56 -6.48 -7.83
C LEU A 408 -3.62 -5.37 -7.71
N SER A 409 -3.62 -4.47 -8.67
CA SER A 409 -4.69 -3.50 -8.92
C SER A 409 -5.72 -4.04 -9.91
N GLY A 410 -6.91 -3.44 -9.97
CA GLY A 410 -7.89 -3.74 -11.01
C GLY A 410 -7.33 -3.51 -12.42
N ASP A 411 -6.55 -2.45 -12.63
CA ASP A 411 -5.95 -2.15 -13.92
C ASP A 411 -4.93 -3.24 -14.35
N GLU A 412 -4.17 -3.81 -13.42
CA GLU A 412 -3.26 -4.94 -13.69
C GLU A 412 -4.01 -6.23 -14.06
N VAL A 413 -5.18 -6.50 -13.44
CA VAL A 413 -6.05 -7.63 -13.81
C VAL A 413 -6.52 -7.48 -15.26
N HIS A 414 -6.99 -6.29 -15.63
CA HIS A 414 -7.50 -6.01 -16.96
C HIS A 414 -6.37 -6.05 -18.02
N ALA A 415 -5.17 -5.57 -17.69
CA ALA A 415 -4.01 -5.71 -18.57
C ALA A 415 -3.63 -7.18 -18.84
N ALA A 416 -3.69 -8.03 -17.81
CA ALA A 416 -3.44 -9.46 -17.97
C ALA A 416 -4.51 -10.16 -18.83
N LEU A 417 -5.78 -9.76 -18.70
CA LEU A 417 -6.87 -10.26 -19.55
C LEU A 417 -6.72 -9.83 -21.01
N ASP A 418 -6.35 -8.58 -21.28
CA ASP A 418 -6.14 -8.07 -22.64
C ASP A 418 -4.93 -8.73 -23.34
N ALA A 419 -3.96 -9.22 -22.57
CA ALA A 419 -2.82 -9.97 -23.08
C ALA A 419 -3.14 -11.43 -23.48
N GLU A 420 -4.30 -11.96 -23.09
CA GLU A 420 -4.70 -13.34 -23.39
C GLU A 420 -5.24 -13.47 -24.82
N HIS A 421 -4.44 -14.05 -25.70
CA HIS A 421 -4.77 -14.27 -27.13
C HIS A 421 -6.04 -15.11 -27.38
N ALA A 422 -6.45 -15.94 -26.44
CA ALA A 422 -7.69 -16.71 -26.54
C ALA A 422 -8.97 -15.87 -26.33
N LEU A 423 -8.81 -14.63 -25.86
CA LEU A 423 -9.88 -13.68 -25.58
C LEU A 423 -9.83 -12.50 -26.57
N THR A 424 -10.99 -11.93 -26.86
CA THR A 424 -11.13 -10.74 -27.70
C THR A 424 -12.08 -9.78 -27.00
N ARG A 425 -11.58 -8.57 -26.70
CA ARG A 425 -12.36 -7.53 -26.05
C ARG A 425 -13.44 -6.99 -26.98
N LEU A 426 -14.68 -6.99 -26.52
CA LEU A 426 -15.87 -6.54 -27.23
C LEU A 426 -16.33 -5.16 -26.75
N ALA A 427 -16.14 -4.85 -25.47
CA ALA A 427 -16.51 -3.57 -24.87
C ALA A 427 -15.56 -3.21 -23.72
N ARG A 428 -15.36 -1.90 -23.52
CA ARG A 428 -14.67 -1.31 -22.36
C ARG A 428 -15.47 -0.12 -21.86
N HIS A 429 -15.67 -0.08 -20.56
CA HIS A 429 -16.19 1.05 -19.81
C HIS A 429 -15.18 1.38 -18.73
N GLU A 430 -14.65 2.59 -18.75
CA GLU A 430 -13.59 3.03 -17.82
C GLU A 430 -14.00 4.34 -17.18
N GLU A 431 -13.99 4.36 -15.86
CA GLU A 431 -14.20 5.54 -15.01
C GLU A 431 -13.01 5.69 -14.06
N GLU A 432 -13.01 6.76 -13.27
CA GLU A 432 -12.03 6.96 -12.19
C GLU A 432 -12.07 5.79 -11.19
N ASP A 433 -13.27 5.32 -10.83
CA ASP A 433 -13.45 4.38 -9.73
C ASP A 433 -13.38 2.91 -10.12
N PHE A 434 -13.82 2.56 -11.33
CA PHE A 434 -13.84 1.17 -11.77
C PHE A 434 -13.64 1.05 -13.27
N ILE A 435 -13.15 -0.12 -13.67
CA ILE A 435 -13.04 -0.57 -15.05
C ILE A 435 -13.94 -1.79 -15.23
N LEU A 436 -14.63 -1.85 -16.38
CA LEU A 436 -15.51 -2.95 -16.77
C LEU A 436 -15.22 -3.30 -18.23
N GLU A 437 -14.94 -4.57 -18.49
CA GLU A 437 -14.66 -5.07 -19.83
C GLU A 437 -15.40 -6.37 -20.12
N VAL A 438 -15.78 -6.53 -21.39
CA VAL A 438 -16.43 -7.72 -21.90
C VAL A 438 -15.52 -8.36 -22.93
N PHE A 439 -15.26 -9.65 -22.77
CA PHE A 439 -14.48 -10.44 -23.70
C PHE A 439 -15.33 -11.59 -24.24
N GLY A 440 -15.12 -11.96 -25.50
CA GLY A 440 -15.52 -13.26 -26.03
C GLY A 440 -14.29 -14.07 -26.42
N ARG A 441 -14.47 -15.30 -26.92
CA ARG A 441 -13.34 -16.08 -27.48
C ARG A 441 -12.78 -15.43 -28.75
N THR A 442 -11.59 -15.87 -29.17
CA THR A 442 -11.01 -15.48 -30.47
C THR A 442 -12.06 -15.61 -31.58
N HIS A 443 -12.30 -14.52 -32.31
CA HIS A 443 -13.37 -14.35 -33.32
C HIS A 443 -14.79 -14.10 -32.81
N ALA A 444 -14.95 -13.72 -31.54
CA ALA A 444 -16.23 -13.25 -31.02
C ALA A 444 -16.77 -12.09 -31.88
N ARG A 445 -18.08 -12.14 -32.17
CA ARG A 445 -18.75 -11.16 -33.02
C ARG A 445 -19.42 -10.10 -32.14
N SER A 446 -19.61 -8.90 -32.67
CA SER A 446 -20.33 -7.87 -31.93
C SER A 446 -21.80 -8.27 -31.73
N VAL A 447 -22.47 -7.69 -30.73
CA VAL A 447 -23.91 -7.93 -30.49
C VAL A 447 -24.74 -7.69 -31.75
N ALA A 448 -24.47 -6.60 -32.48
CA ALA A 448 -25.17 -6.28 -33.72
C ALA A 448 -25.00 -7.37 -34.79
N VAL A 449 -23.84 -8.02 -34.83
CA VAL A 449 -23.59 -9.13 -35.76
C VAL A 449 -24.28 -10.41 -35.27
N GLU A 450 -24.19 -10.74 -33.99
CA GLU A 450 -24.86 -11.93 -33.41
C GLU A 450 -26.39 -11.86 -33.58
N THR A 451 -26.96 -10.67 -33.48
CA THR A 451 -28.41 -10.45 -33.64
C THR A 451 -28.83 -10.20 -35.09
N GLY A 452 -27.91 -10.28 -36.06
CA GLY A 452 -28.20 -10.10 -37.48
C GLY A 452 -28.58 -8.67 -37.90
N LEU A 453 -28.25 -7.66 -37.10
CA LEU A 453 -28.41 -6.25 -37.46
C LEU A 453 -27.41 -5.83 -38.55
N ILE A 454 -26.21 -6.40 -38.51
CA ILE A 454 -25.17 -6.23 -39.55
C ILE A 454 -24.58 -7.60 -39.95
N PRO A 455 -24.07 -7.75 -41.20
CA PRO A 455 -23.62 -9.03 -41.75
C PRO A 455 -22.55 -9.78 -40.95
#